data_AF-A0A497D735-F1
#
_entry.id   AF-A0A497D735-F1
#
_cell.length_a   1.000
_cell.length_b   1.000
_cell.length_c   1.000
_cell.angle_alpha   90.00
_cell.angle_beta   90.00
_cell.angle_gamma   90.00
#
_symmetry.space_group_name_H-M   'P 1'
#
loop_
_entity.id
_entity.type
_entity.pdbx_description
1 polymer ?
#
loop_
_entity_poly.entity_id
_entity_poly.type
_entity_poly.pdbx_seq_one_letter_code
_entity_poly.pdbx_strand_id
1 'polypeptide(L)'
;MFNLFKKKKPTKPAPPAKTVDTTQDEPDDAITYIYSASVLPEQYQHRRVSIEQWEKADGDIVKKGEHLCKLELENVYGVSIKIEALADGVLEIFKYSSNSVLYPAFLTENEKVCTIYKDADKQKILELKNKRFRNIPIVKPDYFSGTKEIKWESVAGRKKSDSYDTGIYDSFIFFTDDNNWDKLIFTFNNLDNKDFIIFKYPTKDYKLTVGSKISFLFESGEILEFEITNKPHKHSEHSDWGHIFETRVQLIAEELEILKTKTFSRWQIEFAKTGKKITGVIESPDTQFSVNKLAKEYYDLVQREITDYQPLTGKQKNPSDTNPESEECYVYLMIDLTNNYHKIGISNKPEYREKTLQSEKPTIEMLCNKRFPNRKIANSFEQALHQSYADKRIRGEWFNLTDKEVQELKETLTS
;
A
#
# COMPACT_ATOMS: atom_id res chain seq x y z
N MET A 1 21.18 37.88 -21.32
CA MET A 1 21.43 37.24 -22.63
C MET A 1 22.10 35.91 -22.33
N PHE A 2 21.47 34.74 -22.43
CA PHE A 2 20.90 34.14 -23.63
C PHE A 2 19.62 33.35 -23.32
N ASN A 3 18.58 33.60 -24.11
CA ASN A 3 17.35 32.81 -24.17
C ASN A 3 17.62 31.53 -24.97
N LEU A 4 17.28 30.36 -24.40
CA LEU A 4 17.21 29.09 -25.12
C LEU A 4 15.88 28.38 -24.87
N PHE A 5 14.79 29.14 -24.86
CA PHE A 5 13.47 28.59 -25.16
C PHE A 5 13.37 28.35 -26.68
N LYS A 6 13.80 27.17 -27.14
CA LYS A 6 13.37 26.66 -28.45
C LYS A 6 11.88 26.34 -28.34
N LYS A 7 11.04 27.27 -28.84
CA LYS A 7 9.62 27.02 -29.11
C LYS A 7 9.50 25.70 -29.89
N LYS A 8 8.77 24.71 -29.34
CA LYS A 8 8.33 23.52 -30.09
C LYS A 8 7.66 24.01 -31.37
N LYS A 9 8.24 23.70 -32.53
CA LYS A 9 7.55 23.90 -33.82
C LYS A 9 6.30 23.01 -33.84
N PRO A 10 5.17 23.48 -34.38
CA PRO A 10 3.98 22.66 -34.51
C PRO A 10 4.29 21.46 -35.40
N THR A 11 3.90 20.27 -34.94
CA THR A 11 3.97 19.00 -35.65
C THR A 11 3.07 19.08 -36.89
N LYS A 12 3.64 18.92 -38.09
CA LYS A 12 2.83 18.58 -39.26
C LYS A 12 2.40 17.13 -39.10
N PRO A 13 1.12 16.77 -39.24
CA PRO A 13 0.72 15.38 -39.28
C PRO A 13 1.39 14.72 -40.49
N ALA A 14 2.13 13.65 -40.24
CA ALA A 14 2.61 12.77 -41.29
C ALA A 14 1.41 12.02 -41.90
N PRO A 15 1.46 11.63 -43.18
CA PRO A 15 0.45 10.76 -43.76
C PRO A 15 0.37 9.45 -42.94
N PRO A 16 -0.84 8.85 -42.81
CA PRO A 16 -0.98 7.56 -42.14
C PRO A 16 -0.08 6.51 -42.78
N ALA A 17 0.32 5.50 -41.99
CA ALA A 17 1.00 4.33 -42.53
C ALA A 17 0.23 3.81 -43.76
N LYS A 18 0.94 3.30 -44.77
CA LYS A 18 0.24 2.53 -45.79
C LYS A 18 -0.29 1.27 -45.11
N THR A 19 -1.59 1.02 -45.18
CA THR A 19 -2.19 -0.26 -44.83
C THR A 19 -1.71 -1.27 -45.86
N VAL A 20 -0.56 -1.89 -45.60
CA VAL A 20 -0.05 -3.01 -46.39
C VAL A 20 -0.33 -4.27 -45.59
N ASP A 21 -1.09 -5.19 -46.18
CA ASP A 21 -1.27 -6.56 -45.68
C ASP A 21 0.11 -7.23 -45.63
N THR A 22 0.77 -7.09 -44.49
CA THR A 22 2.02 -7.77 -44.12
C THR A 22 1.67 -8.89 -43.16
N THR A 23 0.63 -9.63 -43.54
CA THR A 23 0.01 -10.70 -42.79
C THR A 23 0.50 -12.04 -43.34
N GLN A 24 0.83 -12.97 -42.44
CA GLN A 24 0.78 -14.39 -42.76
C GLN A 24 -0.42 -14.94 -42.00
N ASP A 25 -1.30 -15.65 -42.71
CA ASP A 25 -2.36 -16.45 -42.11
C ASP A 25 -1.69 -17.59 -41.34
N GLU A 26 -1.46 -17.36 -40.05
CA GLU A 26 -1.47 -18.44 -39.05
C GLU A 26 -2.92 -19.01 -39.00
N PRO A 27 -3.16 -20.25 -38.50
CA PRO A 27 -4.47 -20.90 -38.52
C PRO A 27 -5.63 -19.92 -38.26
N ASP A 28 -6.71 -20.02 -39.07
CA ASP A 28 -7.82 -19.05 -39.37
C ASP A 28 -8.26 -18.02 -38.30
N ASP A 29 -7.89 -18.23 -37.03
CA ASP A 29 -8.29 -17.50 -35.83
C ASP A 29 -7.26 -16.46 -35.34
N ALA A 30 -6.14 -16.24 -36.04
CA ALA A 30 -5.12 -15.25 -35.65
C ALA A 30 -4.61 -14.39 -36.82
N ILE A 31 -4.42 -13.09 -36.57
CA ILE A 31 -3.74 -12.17 -37.50
C ILE A 31 -2.47 -11.67 -36.87
N THR A 32 -1.33 -11.96 -37.51
CA THR A 32 -0.02 -11.48 -37.04
C THR A 32 0.42 -10.27 -37.85
N TYR A 33 0.80 -9.20 -37.14
CA TYR A 33 1.51 -8.07 -37.74
C TYR A 33 3.00 -8.37 -37.78
N ILE A 34 3.53 -8.47 -39.00
CA ILE A 34 4.94 -8.66 -39.29
C ILE A 34 5.47 -7.34 -39.86
N TYR A 35 6.55 -6.82 -39.28
CA TYR A 35 7.11 -5.56 -39.76
C TYR A 35 7.70 -5.70 -41.17
N SER A 36 7.33 -4.78 -42.06
CA SER A 36 8.00 -4.56 -43.33
C SER A 36 8.22 -3.08 -43.56
N ALA A 37 9.39 -2.70 -44.06
CA ALA A 37 9.69 -1.32 -44.44
C ALA A 37 8.66 -0.74 -45.45
N SER A 38 7.96 -1.59 -46.21
CA SER A 38 6.92 -1.19 -47.17
C SER A 38 5.72 -0.46 -46.54
N VAL A 39 5.47 -0.66 -45.24
CA VAL A 39 4.42 0.06 -44.48
C VAL A 39 4.73 1.55 -44.33
N LEU A 40 6.00 1.93 -44.46
CA LEU A 40 6.46 3.31 -44.34
C LEU A 40 6.24 4.07 -45.66
N PRO A 41 6.01 5.40 -45.59
CA PRO A 41 6.10 6.27 -46.77
C PRO A 41 7.43 6.06 -47.51
N GLU A 42 7.41 6.11 -48.83
CA GLU A 42 8.56 5.76 -49.71
C GLU A 42 9.87 6.45 -49.30
N GLN A 43 9.79 7.74 -48.97
CA GLN A 43 10.90 8.56 -48.49
C GLN A 43 11.53 8.10 -47.17
N TYR A 44 10.91 7.17 -46.44
CA TYR A 44 11.36 6.66 -45.14
C TYR A 44 11.66 5.16 -45.14
N GLN A 45 11.49 4.44 -46.25
CA GLN A 45 11.69 2.98 -46.28
C GLN A 45 13.13 2.53 -45.96
N HIS A 46 14.11 3.41 -46.15
CA HIS A 46 15.52 3.16 -45.80
C HIS A 46 15.86 3.45 -44.33
N ARG A 47 14.89 3.92 -43.52
CA ARG A 47 15.11 4.34 -42.14
C ARG A 47 14.90 3.19 -41.18
N ARG A 48 15.69 3.18 -40.11
CA ARG A 48 15.42 2.31 -38.96
C ARG A 48 14.21 2.84 -38.19
N VAL A 49 13.41 1.91 -37.68
CA VAL A 49 12.18 2.20 -36.96
C VAL A 49 12.20 1.46 -35.64
N SER A 50 11.72 2.07 -34.57
CA SER A 50 11.49 1.42 -33.29
C SER A 50 10.07 1.70 -32.81
N ILE A 51 9.60 0.89 -31.86
CA ILE A 51 8.33 1.17 -31.17
C ILE A 51 8.57 2.27 -30.16
N GLU A 52 7.93 3.42 -30.37
CA GLU A 52 7.93 4.57 -29.46
C GLU A 52 7.15 4.22 -28.19
N GLN A 53 5.89 3.84 -28.37
CA GLN A 53 4.98 3.51 -27.28
C GLN A 53 3.87 2.58 -27.76
N TRP A 54 3.47 1.66 -26.89
CA TRP A 54 2.24 0.91 -27.04
C TRP A 54 1.08 1.70 -26.41
N GLU A 55 -0.07 1.72 -27.10
CA GLU A 55 -1.35 2.26 -26.56
C GLU A 55 -2.23 1.14 -25.98
N LYS A 56 -1.87 -0.11 -26.27
CA LYS A 56 -2.52 -1.34 -25.81
C LYS A 56 -1.51 -2.26 -25.13
N ALA A 57 -1.97 -3.21 -24.36
CA ALA A 57 -1.14 -4.19 -23.67
C ALA A 57 -1.56 -5.63 -23.99
N ASP A 58 -0.71 -6.60 -23.64
CA ASP A 58 -1.05 -8.02 -23.75
C ASP A 58 -2.38 -8.32 -23.04
N GLY A 59 -3.28 -9.00 -23.76
CA GLY A 59 -4.60 -9.39 -23.26
C GLY A 59 -5.70 -8.34 -23.45
N ASP A 60 -5.38 -7.15 -23.97
CA ASP A 60 -6.42 -6.15 -24.30
C ASP A 60 -7.29 -6.63 -25.46
N ILE A 61 -8.60 -6.38 -25.33
CA ILE A 61 -9.56 -6.54 -26.44
C ILE A 61 -9.43 -5.31 -27.34
N VAL A 62 -9.20 -5.56 -28.64
CA VAL A 62 -9.05 -4.51 -29.65
C VAL A 62 -10.11 -4.63 -30.72
N LYS A 63 -10.48 -3.49 -31.31
CA LYS A 63 -11.36 -3.41 -32.47
C LYS A 63 -10.59 -3.09 -33.73
N LYS A 64 -11.01 -3.64 -34.87
CA LYS A 64 -10.40 -3.34 -36.17
C LYS A 64 -10.34 -1.82 -36.39
N GLY A 65 -9.17 -1.32 -36.78
CA GLY A 65 -8.88 0.11 -36.95
C GLY A 65 -8.46 0.85 -35.68
N GLU A 66 -8.50 0.20 -34.52
CA GLU A 66 -8.04 0.80 -33.27
C GLU A 66 -6.51 0.91 -33.25
N HIS A 67 -5.99 2.03 -32.75
CA HIS A 67 -4.54 2.24 -32.64
C HIS A 67 -3.93 1.29 -31.60
N LEU A 68 -2.87 0.60 -31.99
CA LEU A 68 -2.14 -0.35 -31.15
C LEU A 68 -0.86 0.25 -30.58
N CYS A 69 -0.05 0.85 -31.45
CA CYS A 69 1.23 1.45 -31.06
C CYS A 69 1.66 2.54 -32.03
N LYS A 70 2.65 3.33 -31.57
CA LYS A 70 3.36 4.32 -32.36
C LYS A 70 4.77 3.86 -32.66
N LEU A 71 5.18 4.10 -33.89
CA LEU A 71 6.52 3.88 -34.38
C LEU A 71 7.26 5.21 -34.52
N GLU A 72 8.51 5.22 -34.09
CA GLU A 72 9.44 6.34 -34.25
C GLU A 72 10.50 6.01 -35.29
N LEU A 73 10.81 6.99 -36.13
CA LEU A 73 11.85 6.90 -37.15
C LEU A 73 13.17 7.44 -36.62
N GLU A 74 14.25 6.71 -36.89
CA GLU A 74 15.59 7.11 -36.45
C GLU A 74 15.99 8.48 -37.04
N ASN A 75 16.35 9.40 -36.15
CA ASN A 75 16.80 10.77 -36.48
C ASN A 75 15.75 11.60 -37.26
N VAL A 76 14.46 11.28 -37.15
CA VAL A 76 13.37 12.04 -37.78
C VAL A 76 12.39 12.52 -36.71
N TYR A 77 12.55 13.76 -36.27
CA TYR A 77 11.70 14.34 -35.23
C TYR A 77 10.32 14.74 -35.75
N GLY A 78 9.29 14.43 -34.94
CA GLY A 78 7.92 14.87 -35.18
C GLY A 78 7.15 14.05 -36.23
N VAL A 79 7.73 12.95 -36.70
CA VAL A 79 7.04 11.95 -37.53
C VAL A 79 6.79 10.72 -36.66
N SER A 80 5.52 10.39 -36.44
CA SER A 80 5.10 9.18 -35.74
C SER A 80 4.14 8.42 -36.64
N ILE A 81 4.39 7.12 -36.81
CA ILE A 81 3.60 6.24 -37.66
C ILE A 81 2.78 5.35 -36.75
N LYS A 82 1.47 5.30 -36.94
CA LYS A 82 0.57 4.50 -36.12
C LYS A 82 0.33 3.14 -36.75
N ILE A 83 0.34 2.10 -35.93
CA ILE A 83 -0.12 0.76 -36.29
C ILE A 83 -1.53 0.57 -35.73
N GLU A 84 -2.43 0.07 -36.56
CA GLU A 84 -3.83 -0.19 -36.23
C GLU A 84 -4.13 -1.68 -36.22
N ALA A 85 -5.13 -2.06 -35.43
CA ALA A 85 -5.61 -3.43 -35.36
C ALA A 85 -6.23 -3.86 -36.70
N LEU A 86 -5.76 -4.98 -37.25
CA LEU A 86 -6.25 -5.51 -38.53
C LEU A 86 -7.57 -6.28 -38.41
N ALA A 87 -7.90 -6.73 -37.20
CA ALA A 87 -9.16 -7.38 -36.85
C ALA A 87 -9.58 -7.07 -35.42
N ASP A 88 -10.83 -7.40 -35.10
CA ASP A 88 -11.29 -7.54 -33.73
C ASP A 88 -10.62 -8.76 -33.09
N GLY A 89 -10.28 -8.68 -31.81
CA GLY A 89 -9.74 -9.82 -31.07
C GLY A 89 -8.95 -9.43 -29.83
N VAL A 90 -8.13 -10.36 -29.34
CA VAL A 90 -7.26 -10.17 -28.18
C VAL A 90 -5.81 -10.01 -28.62
N LEU A 91 -5.15 -8.95 -28.13
CA LEU A 91 -3.79 -8.58 -28.52
C LEU A 91 -2.73 -9.37 -27.73
N GLU A 92 -1.74 -9.89 -28.44
CA GLU A 92 -0.47 -10.34 -27.89
C GLU A 92 0.69 -9.56 -28.50
N ILE A 93 1.59 -9.07 -27.64
CA ILE A 93 2.76 -8.27 -28.03
C ILE A 93 4.03 -9.13 -27.97
N PHE A 94 4.81 -9.13 -29.05
CA PHE A 94 6.11 -9.84 -29.12
C PHE A 94 7.29 -8.86 -29.05
N LYS A 95 7.15 -7.67 -29.63
CA LYS A 95 8.16 -6.61 -29.57
C LYS A 95 7.70 -5.47 -28.67
N TYR A 96 8.42 -5.23 -27.58
CA TYR A 96 8.16 -4.12 -26.67
C TYR A 96 8.97 -2.86 -27.05
N SER A 97 8.50 -1.69 -26.63
CA SER A 97 9.28 -0.46 -26.70
C SER A 97 10.56 -0.58 -25.86
N SER A 98 11.60 0.12 -26.27
CA SER A 98 12.83 0.27 -25.49
C SER A 98 12.91 1.69 -24.97
N ASN A 99 13.09 1.84 -23.66
CA ASN A 99 13.32 3.15 -23.04
C ASN A 99 14.80 3.57 -23.17
N SER A 100 15.65 2.75 -23.79
CA SER A 100 17.07 3.06 -23.98
C SER A 100 17.27 3.92 -25.22
N VAL A 101 17.60 5.20 -24.97
CA VAL A 101 18.01 6.14 -26.04
C VAL A 101 19.32 5.69 -26.71
N LEU A 102 20.20 5.02 -25.96
CA LEU A 102 21.50 4.55 -26.47
C LEU A 102 21.38 3.24 -27.26
N TYR A 103 20.36 2.44 -26.96
CA TYR A 103 20.12 1.15 -27.60
C TYR A 103 18.62 0.97 -27.91
N PRO A 104 18.07 1.72 -28.88
CA PRO A 104 16.69 1.55 -29.28
C PRO A 104 16.50 0.15 -29.84
N ALA A 105 15.39 -0.50 -29.47
CA ALA A 105 15.04 -1.81 -30.01
C ALA A 105 14.41 -1.65 -31.40
N PHE A 106 15.27 -1.41 -32.40
CA PHE A 106 14.84 -1.27 -33.78
C PHE A 106 14.15 -2.55 -34.28
N LEU A 107 13.19 -2.36 -35.17
CA LEU A 107 12.49 -3.38 -35.92
C LEU A 107 13.37 -3.86 -37.08
N THR A 108 13.31 -5.15 -37.34
CA THR A 108 13.97 -5.82 -38.46
C THR A 108 12.93 -6.31 -39.46
N GLU A 109 13.27 -6.32 -40.75
CA GLU A 109 12.36 -6.81 -41.79
C GLU A 109 11.91 -8.24 -41.46
N ASN A 110 10.61 -8.51 -41.59
CA ASN A 110 9.96 -9.76 -41.22
C ASN A 110 9.90 -10.06 -39.71
N GLU A 111 10.14 -9.08 -38.84
CA GLU A 111 10.01 -9.27 -37.39
C GLU A 111 8.54 -9.32 -36.97
N LYS A 112 8.18 -10.35 -36.20
CA LYS A 112 6.85 -10.49 -35.58
C LYS A 112 6.71 -9.46 -34.46
N VAL A 113 5.73 -8.56 -34.59
CA VAL A 113 5.52 -7.45 -33.65
C VAL A 113 4.39 -7.75 -32.67
N CYS A 114 3.23 -8.13 -33.19
CA CYS A 114 2.06 -8.51 -32.41
C CYS A 114 1.17 -9.51 -33.16
N THR A 115 0.29 -10.19 -32.43
CA THR A 115 -0.76 -11.04 -32.98
C THR A 115 -2.09 -10.65 -32.35
N ILE A 116 -3.16 -10.66 -33.15
CA ILE A 116 -4.54 -10.49 -32.72
C ILE A 116 -5.25 -11.83 -32.91
N TYR A 117 -5.69 -12.43 -31.82
CA TYR A 117 -6.48 -13.66 -31.84
C TYR A 117 -7.97 -13.30 -31.90
N LYS A 118 -8.63 -13.61 -33.01
CA LYS A 118 -10.03 -13.24 -33.28
C LYS A 118 -10.99 -13.88 -32.27
N ASP A 119 -10.78 -15.17 -32.01
CA ASP A 119 -11.62 -16.01 -31.16
C ASP A 119 -10.83 -16.60 -29.99
N ALA A 120 -10.07 -15.75 -29.28
CA ALA A 120 -9.29 -16.17 -28.13
C ALA A 120 -10.18 -16.75 -27.02
N ASP A 121 -9.90 -17.99 -26.63
CA ASP A 121 -10.58 -18.61 -25.50
C ASP A 121 -10.15 -18.00 -24.15
N LYS A 122 -10.83 -18.42 -23.08
CA LYS A 122 -10.53 -17.95 -21.71
C LYS A 122 -9.11 -18.30 -21.27
N GLN A 123 -8.54 -19.41 -21.76
CA GLN A 123 -7.21 -19.86 -21.39
C GLN A 123 -6.14 -18.96 -22.01
N LYS A 124 -6.28 -18.60 -23.29
CA LYS A 124 -5.38 -17.68 -23.97
C LYS A 124 -5.45 -16.28 -23.37
N ILE A 125 -6.65 -15.78 -23.05
CA ILE A 125 -6.80 -14.50 -22.33
C ILE A 125 -6.06 -14.54 -20.98
N LEU A 126 -6.22 -15.62 -20.22
CA LEU A 126 -5.56 -15.79 -18.93
C LEU A 126 -4.03 -15.86 -19.07
N GLU A 127 -3.52 -16.57 -20.08
CA GLU A 127 -2.09 -16.63 -20.41
C GLU A 127 -1.52 -15.23 -20.68
N LEU A 128 -2.19 -14.44 -21.51
CA LEU A 128 -1.77 -13.09 -21.86
C LEU A 128 -1.82 -12.14 -20.66
N LYS A 129 -2.85 -12.25 -19.81
CA LYS A 129 -2.92 -11.53 -18.54
C LYS A 129 -1.78 -11.92 -17.59
N ASN A 130 -1.45 -13.21 -17.51
CA ASN A 130 -0.32 -13.67 -16.70
C ASN A 130 1.04 -13.18 -17.21
N LYS A 131 1.19 -13.09 -18.55
CA LYS A 131 2.35 -12.51 -19.21
C LYS A 131 2.48 -11.01 -18.89
N ARG A 132 1.37 -10.27 -18.95
CA ARG A 132 1.31 -8.83 -18.63
C ARG A 132 1.61 -8.56 -17.15
N PHE A 133 0.88 -9.19 -16.24
CA PHE A 133 0.96 -8.96 -14.80
C PHE A 133 1.95 -9.89 -14.11
N ARG A 134 3.17 -9.95 -14.64
CA ARG A 134 4.22 -10.81 -14.10
C ARG A 134 4.72 -10.27 -12.76
N ASN A 135 4.82 -11.15 -11.76
CA ASN A 135 5.50 -10.85 -10.51
C ASN A 135 6.85 -11.57 -10.49
N ILE A 136 7.89 -10.90 -9.98
CA ILE A 136 9.25 -11.44 -9.91
C ILE A 136 9.63 -11.56 -8.43
N PRO A 137 9.59 -12.76 -7.84
CA PRO A 137 9.91 -12.93 -6.43
C PRO A 137 11.41 -12.91 -6.17
N ILE A 138 11.78 -12.51 -4.96
CA ILE A 138 13.11 -12.66 -4.37
C ILE A 138 12.97 -13.57 -3.15
N VAL A 139 13.56 -14.75 -3.22
CA VAL A 139 13.65 -15.69 -2.10
C VAL A 139 15.06 -15.62 -1.54
N LYS A 140 15.21 -15.12 -0.32
CA LYS A 140 16.52 -14.93 0.31
C LYS A 140 16.65 -15.83 1.54
N PRO A 141 17.58 -16.81 1.53
CA PRO A 141 17.85 -17.59 2.72
C PRO A 141 18.60 -16.76 3.76
N ASP A 142 18.23 -16.92 5.03
CA ASP A 142 19.04 -16.54 6.18
C ASP A 142 19.77 -17.78 6.71
N TYR A 143 21.07 -17.83 6.46
CA TYR A 143 21.93 -18.95 6.84
C TYR A 143 22.13 -19.09 8.36
N PHE A 144 21.82 -18.06 9.15
CA PHE A 144 21.96 -18.10 10.61
C PHE A 144 20.72 -18.69 11.28
N SER A 145 19.54 -18.18 10.91
CA SER A 145 18.27 -18.66 11.47
C SER A 145 17.74 -19.91 10.77
N GLY A 146 18.24 -20.22 9.56
CA GLY A 146 17.70 -21.26 8.70
C GLY A 146 16.35 -20.89 8.04
N THR A 147 15.88 -19.66 8.25
CA THR A 147 14.63 -19.17 7.66
C THR A 147 14.84 -18.63 6.25
N LYS A 148 13.76 -18.41 5.50
CA LYS A 148 13.81 -17.71 4.22
C LYS A 148 12.91 -16.48 4.29
N GLU A 149 13.38 -15.38 3.71
CA GLU A 149 12.54 -14.23 3.40
C GLU A 149 12.01 -14.35 1.97
N ILE A 150 10.73 -14.03 1.78
CA ILE A 150 10.11 -13.89 0.47
C ILE A 150 9.70 -12.43 0.29
N LYS A 151 10.26 -11.79 -0.73
CA LYS A 151 10.02 -10.40 -1.16
C LYS A 151 9.80 -10.37 -2.67
N TRP A 152 9.62 -9.18 -3.25
CA TRP A 152 9.44 -8.99 -4.68
C TRP A 152 10.48 -8.05 -5.26
N GLU A 153 11.03 -8.40 -6.41
CA GLU A 153 11.77 -7.46 -7.26
C GLU A 153 10.79 -6.56 -8.01
N SER A 154 9.70 -7.15 -8.51
CA SER A 154 8.66 -6.47 -9.27
C SER A 154 7.31 -7.13 -9.05
N VAL A 155 6.26 -6.31 -9.01
CA VAL A 155 4.86 -6.69 -8.93
C VAL A 155 4.09 -6.06 -10.10
N ALA A 156 3.07 -6.77 -10.59
CA ALA A 156 2.14 -6.33 -11.61
C ALA A 156 2.78 -5.96 -12.96
N GLY A 157 3.95 -6.53 -13.29
CA GLY A 157 4.65 -6.28 -14.54
C GLY A 157 5.41 -4.96 -14.63
N ARG A 158 5.55 -4.21 -13.52
CA ARG A 158 6.28 -2.93 -13.47
C ARG A 158 7.78 -3.12 -13.73
N LYS A 159 8.39 -2.26 -14.55
CA LYS A 159 9.81 -2.41 -14.92
C LYS A 159 10.65 -1.25 -14.40
N LYS A 160 11.87 -1.57 -13.92
CA LYS A 160 12.89 -0.59 -13.51
C LYS A 160 13.27 0.44 -14.58
N SER A 161 12.96 0.16 -15.85
CA SER A 161 13.27 1.04 -16.98
C SER A 161 12.21 2.10 -17.26
N ASP A 162 11.05 2.07 -16.60
CA ASP A 162 9.98 3.04 -16.84
C ASP A 162 10.47 4.41 -16.34
N SER A 163 10.74 5.31 -17.30
CA SER A 163 11.61 6.50 -17.15
C SER A 163 11.07 7.62 -16.26
N TYR A 164 10.03 7.32 -15.47
CA TYR A 164 9.37 8.23 -14.54
C TYR A 164 9.31 7.64 -13.12
N ASP A 165 9.93 6.49 -12.88
CA ASP A 165 9.55 5.64 -11.76
C ASP A 165 10.36 5.88 -10.48
N THR A 166 9.61 5.79 -9.41
CA THR A 166 9.76 6.27 -8.05
C THR A 166 10.55 5.32 -7.16
N GLY A 167 11.14 4.29 -7.78
CA GLY A 167 11.86 3.22 -7.12
C GLY A 167 10.97 2.14 -6.49
N ILE A 168 9.64 2.23 -6.62
CA ILE A 168 8.69 1.28 -6.00
C ILE A 168 8.12 0.34 -7.07
N TYR A 169 8.87 -0.73 -7.33
CA TYR A 169 8.47 -1.78 -8.27
C TYR A 169 7.86 -3.00 -7.58
N ASP A 170 8.13 -3.17 -6.29
CA ASP A 170 7.78 -4.35 -5.49
C ASP A 170 6.36 -4.30 -4.91
N SER A 171 5.55 -3.31 -5.29
CA SER A 171 4.26 -2.99 -4.66
C SER A 171 3.22 -2.49 -5.66
N PHE A 172 1.95 -2.68 -5.33
CA PHE A 172 0.83 -1.97 -5.96
C PHE A 172 0.80 -0.52 -5.50
N ILE A 173 0.29 0.37 -6.35
CA ILE A 173 0.05 1.79 -6.05
C ILE A 173 -1.35 2.14 -6.52
N PHE A 174 -2.21 2.56 -5.59
CA PHE A 174 -3.55 3.06 -5.85
C PHE A 174 -3.65 4.52 -5.46
N PHE A 175 -4.54 5.27 -6.11
CA PHE A 175 -4.71 6.70 -5.91
C PHE A 175 -6.07 7.01 -5.27
N THR A 176 -6.15 8.11 -4.52
CA THR A 176 -7.42 8.59 -3.96
C THR A 176 -8.38 9.09 -5.04
N ASP A 177 -9.68 9.02 -4.74
CA ASP A 177 -10.76 9.49 -5.64
C ASP A 177 -10.78 11.02 -5.79
N ASP A 178 -10.19 11.78 -4.86
CA ASP A 178 -10.44 13.21 -4.65
C ASP A 178 -9.48 14.16 -5.40
N ASN A 179 -8.83 13.69 -6.47
CA ASN A 179 -7.82 14.45 -7.23
C ASN A 179 -6.65 14.98 -6.37
N ASN A 180 -6.48 14.50 -5.13
CA ASN A 180 -5.30 14.84 -4.30
C ASN A 180 -4.08 13.98 -4.65
N TRP A 181 -4.26 12.94 -5.49
CA TRP A 181 -3.19 12.02 -5.92
C TRP A 181 -2.47 11.35 -4.75
N ASP A 182 -3.13 11.26 -3.58
CA ASP A 182 -2.60 10.55 -2.43
C ASP A 182 -2.54 9.06 -2.76
N LYS A 183 -1.43 8.40 -2.42
CA LYS A 183 -1.16 7.02 -2.82
C LYS A 183 -1.35 6.04 -1.68
N LEU A 184 -2.07 4.94 -1.89
CA LEU A 184 -1.98 3.73 -1.08
C LEU A 184 -1.04 2.74 -1.77
N ILE A 185 0.01 2.31 -1.08
CA ILE A 185 1.02 1.40 -1.63
C ILE A 185 1.06 0.14 -0.78
N PHE A 186 0.99 -1.05 -1.38
CA PHE A 186 1.11 -2.29 -0.62
C PHE A 186 1.67 -3.49 -1.40
N THR A 187 2.18 -4.47 -0.66
CA THR A 187 2.69 -5.75 -1.15
C THR A 187 2.56 -6.85 -0.10
N PHE A 188 2.91 -8.10 -0.44
CA PHE A 188 2.92 -9.25 0.48
C PHE A 188 4.32 -9.80 0.65
N ASN A 189 4.80 -9.93 1.88
CA ASN A 189 6.12 -10.49 2.15
C ASN A 189 6.02 -11.56 3.24
N ASN A 190 6.84 -12.60 3.14
CA ASN A 190 7.10 -13.51 4.24
C ASN A 190 8.44 -13.12 4.88
N LEU A 191 8.42 -12.76 6.16
CA LEU A 191 9.58 -12.32 6.92
C LEU A 191 9.63 -13.12 8.21
N ASP A 192 10.76 -13.73 8.53
CA ASP A 192 10.93 -14.56 9.73
C ASP A 192 9.83 -15.64 9.86
N ASN A 193 9.51 -16.31 8.74
CA ASN A 193 8.43 -17.30 8.61
C ASN A 193 7.02 -16.79 8.96
N LYS A 194 6.78 -15.48 8.89
CA LYS A 194 5.48 -14.86 9.14
C LYS A 194 5.00 -14.09 7.91
N ASP A 195 3.71 -14.20 7.64
CA ASP A 195 3.07 -13.51 6.53
C ASP A 195 2.71 -12.08 6.89
N PHE A 196 3.07 -11.14 6.03
CA PHE A 196 2.77 -9.73 6.20
C PHE A 196 2.17 -9.13 4.95
N ILE A 197 1.14 -8.31 5.14
CA ILE A 197 0.83 -7.22 4.22
C ILE A 197 1.67 -6.02 4.63
N ILE A 198 2.39 -5.47 3.66
CA ILE A 198 3.30 -4.36 3.84
C ILE A 198 2.63 -3.13 3.26
N PHE A 199 2.43 -2.09 4.05
CA PHE A 199 1.91 -0.82 3.59
C PHE A 199 3.02 0.22 3.52
N LYS A 200 3.10 0.92 2.41
CA LYS A 200 4.04 2.02 2.19
C LYS A 200 3.29 3.31 1.91
N TYR A 201 3.90 4.43 2.27
CA TYR A 201 3.36 5.75 1.94
C TYR A 201 4.50 6.77 1.80
N PRO A 202 4.39 7.70 0.84
CA PRO A 202 5.26 8.87 0.80
C PRO A 202 4.84 9.88 1.86
N THR A 203 5.80 10.45 2.59
CA THR A 203 5.50 11.44 3.65
C THR A 203 4.93 12.76 3.14
N LYS A 204 4.99 13.00 1.81
CA LYS A 204 4.39 14.17 1.17
C LYS A 204 2.87 14.07 1.08
N ASP A 205 2.34 12.86 0.95
CA ASP A 205 0.89 12.61 0.83
C ASP A 205 0.26 12.63 2.23
N TYR A 206 0.69 11.72 3.11
CA TYR A 206 0.17 11.64 4.47
C TYR A 206 1.14 10.92 5.43
N LYS A 207 0.75 10.77 6.70
CA LYS A 207 1.49 10.01 7.71
C LYS A 207 0.60 9.03 8.44
N LEU A 208 0.92 7.74 8.34
CA LEU A 208 0.31 6.71 9.20
C LEU A 208 0.94 6.74 10.59
N THR A 209 0.14 6.45 11.60
CA THR A 209 0.59 6.28 12.98
C THR A 209 0.01 5.01 13.57
N VAL A 210 0.53 4.58 14.71
CA VAL A 210 -0.10 3.48 15.47
C VAL A 210 -1.58 3.81 15.72
N GLY A 211 -2.46 2.84 15.51
CA GLY A 211 -3.91 2.97 15.56
C GLY A 211 -4.58 3.43 14.25
N SER A 212 -3.80 3.81 13.22
CA SER A 212 -4.36 4.07 11.89
C SER A 212 -4.91 2.77 11.30
N LYS A 213 -5.93 2.85 10.46
CA LYS A 213 -6.57 1.68 9.86
C LYS A 213 -6.58 1.80 8.34
N ILE A 214 -6.31 0.69 7.66
CA ILE A 214 -6.42 0.58 6.20
C ILE A 214 -7.42 -0.52 5.92
N SER A 215 -8.44 -0.21 5.11
CA SER A 215 -9.54 -1.14 4.87
C SER A 215 -9.81 -1.35 3.38
N PHE A 216 -10.17 -2.57 3.01
CA PHE A 216 -10.59 -2.95 1.67
C PHE A 216 -12.06 -3.39 1.70
N LEU A 217 -12.90 -2.75 0.89
CA LEU A 217 -14.31 -3.06 0.73
C LEU A 217 -14.51 -3.97 -0.49
N PHE A 218 -14.97 -5.19 -0.23
CA PHE A 218 -15.22 -6.21 -1.23
C PHE A 218 -16.57 -6.02 -1.92
N GLU A 219 -16.70 -6.50 -3.16
CA GLU A 219 -17.97 -6.45 -3.92
C GLU A 219 -19.10 -7.23 -3.22
N SER A 220 -18.74 -8.21 -2.39
CA SER A 220 -19.65 -8.95 -1.50
C SER A 220 -20.21 -8.11 -0.34
N GLY A 221 -19.65 -6.92 -0.09
CA GLY A 221 -19.95 -6.07 1.06
C GLY A 221 -19.07 -6.33 2.30
N GLU A 222 -18.21 -7.35 2.26
CA GLU A 222 -17.24 -7.62 3.33
C GLU A 222 -16.16 -6.55 3.39
N ILE A 223 -15.61 -6.29 4.58
CA ILE A 223 -14.52 -5.35 4.78
C ILE A 223 -13.38 -6.07 5.47
N LEU A 224 -12.19 -6.06 4.85
CA LEU A 224 -10.96 -6.39 5.54
C LEU A 224 -10.34 -5.12 6.11
N GLU A 225 -10.02 -5.13 7.40
CA GLU A 225 -9.41 -4.00 8.10
C GLU A 225 -8.05 -4.37 8.69
N PHE A 226 -7.05 -3.53 8.42
CA PHE A 226 -5.68 -3.66 8.86
C PHE A 226 -5.31 -2.48 9.75
N GLU A 227 -5.20 -2.74 11.06
CA GLU A 227 -4.75 -1.73 12.01
C GLU A 227 -3.22 -1.70 12.08
N ILE A 228 -2.67 -0.48 12.07
CA ILE A 228 -1.25 -0.23 12.22
C ILE A 228 -0.88 -0.36 13.70
N THR A 229 -0.27 -1.48 14.07
CA THR A 229 0.16 -1.74 15.46
C THR A 229 1.61 -1.33 15.71
N ASN A 230 2.43 -1.29 14.67
CA ASN A 230 3.84 -0.93 14.76
C ASN A 230 4.12 0.46 14.18
N LYS A 231 5.07 1.18 14.80
CA LYS A 231 5.51 2.48 14.31
C LYS A 231 6.10 2.34 12.89
N PRO A 232 5.62 3.10 11.90
CA PRO A 232 6.22 3.09 10.58
C PRO A 232 7.70 3.50 10.61
N HIS A 233 8.52 2.86 9.79
CA HIS A 233 9.95 3.14 9.65
C HIS A 233 10.27 3.62 8.24
N LYS A 234 11.37 4.36 8.09
CA LYS A 234 11.82 4.87 6.79
C LYS A 234 12.32 3.71 5.93
N HIS A 235 11.76 3.55 4.74
CA HIS A 235 12.09 2.49 3.77
C HIS A 235 13.18 2.93 2.79
N SER A 236 13.05 4.12 2.18
CA SER A 236 14.03 4.63 1.22
C SER A 236 14.32 6.12 1.41
N GLU A 237 15.52 6.54 0.99
CA GLU A 237 16.02 7.88 1.30
C GLU A 237 15.64 8.94 0.28
N HIS A 238 15.47 8.60 -1.00
CA HIS A 238 15.14 9.56 -2.05
C HIS A 238 14.22 8.93 -3.10
N SER A 239 13.03 9.52 -3.23
CA SER A 239 12.16 9.40 -4.40
C SER A 239 11.66 10.80 -4.75
N ASP A 240 11.15 11.02 -5.96
CA ASP A 240 10.48 12.28 -6.31
C ASP A 240 9.26 12.56 -5.40
N TRP A 241 8.71 11.52 -4.78
CA TRP A 241 7.62 11.58 -3.80
C TRP A 241 8.08 11.85 -2.36
N GLY A 242 9.37 12.11 -2.14
CA GLY A 242 9.96 12.32 -0.82
C GLY A 242 10.37 11.01 -0.14
N HIS A 243 10.42 11.01 1.19
CA HIS A 243 10.76 9.81 1.95
C HIS A 243 9.59 8.84 1.94
N ILE A 244 9.87 7.58 1.64
CA ILE A 244 8.91 6.49 1.73
C ILE A 244 9.02 5.86 3.10
N PHE A 245 7.90 5.71 3.78
CA PHE A 245 7.77 5.01 5.04
C PHE A 245 7.01 3.71 4.82
N GLU A 246 7.33 2.71 5.64
CA GLU A 246 6.77 1.37 5.59
C GLU A 246 6.26 0.96 6.97
N THR A 247 5.13 0.25 7.00
CA THR A 247 4.65 -0.50 8.15
C THR A 247 4.17 -1.89 7.71
N ARG A 248 4.14 -2.83 8.65
CA ARG A 248 3.85 -4.23 8.40
C ARG A 248 2.71 -4.67 9.30
N VAL A 249 1.71 -5.29 8.71
CA VAL A 249 0.57 -5.88 9.43
C VAL A 249 0.59 -7.38 9.15
N GLN A 250 0.56 -8.19 10.20
CA GLN A 250 0.59 -9.64 10.06
C GLN A 250 -0.73 -10.11 9.43
N LEU A 251 -0.63 -10.95 8.40
CA LEU A 251 -1.76 -11.54 7.72
C LEU A 251 -2.19 -12.83 8.40
N ILE A 252 -3.51 -13.05 8.46
CA ILE A 252 -4.07 -14.36 8.78
C ILE A 252 -4.46 -15.12 7.50
N ALA A 253 -4.57 -16.45 7.61
CA ALA A 253 -4.92 -17.34 6.51
C ALA A 253 -6.21 -16.92 5.81
N GLU A 254 -7.24 -16.53 6.58
CA GLU A 254 -8.53 -16.10 6.05
C GLU A 254 -8.45 -14.80 5.24
N GLU A 255 -7.67 -13.82 5.71
CA GLU A 255 -7.44 -12.55 4.98
C GLU A 255 -6.73 -12.81 3.65
N LEU A 256 -5.72 -13.68 3.65
CA LEU A 256 -5.01 -14.05 2.43
C LEU A 256 -5.92 -14.81 1.46
N GLU A 257 -6.79 -15.69 1.95
CA GLU A 257 -7.76 -16.41 1.12
C GLU A 257 -8.75 -15.44 0.46
N ILE A 258 -9.25 -14.45 1.20
CA ILE A 258 -10.14 -13.41 0.69
C ILE A 258 -9.41 -12.58 -0.38
N LEU A 259 -8.19 -12.13 -0.13
CA LEU A 259 -7.38 -11.39 -1.10
C LEU A 259 -7.04 -12.19 -2.36
N LYS A 260 -6.95 -13.52 -2.26
CA LYS A 260 -6.72 -14.42 -3.40
C LYS A 260 -7.96 -14.60 -4.28
N THR A 261 -9.15 -14.62 -3.67
CA THR A 261 -10.37 -15.12 -4.33
C THR A 261 -11.44 -14.07 -4.61
N LYS A 262 -11.46 -12.97 -3.85
CA LYS A 262 -12.52 -11.96 -3.93
C LYS A 262 -12.01 -10.66 -4.56
N THR A 263 -12.94 -9.94 -5.17
CA THR A 263 -12.72 -8.61 -5.74
C THR A 263 -13.06 -7.55 -4.73
N PHE A 264 -12.17 -6.56 -4.55
CA PHE A 264 -12.50 -5.36 -3.80
C PHE A 264 -12.65 -4.16 -4.73
N SER A 265 -13.68 -3.36 -4.44
CA SER A 265 -14.06 -2.22 -5.26
C SER A 265 -13.43 -0.92 -4.75
N ARG A 266 -13.16 -0.86 -3.43
CA ARG A 266 -12.72 0.36 -2.75
C ARG A 266 -11.73 0.07 -1.64
N TRP A 267 -10.94 1.08 -1.34
CA TRP A 267 -10.07 1.12 -0.17
C TRP A 267 -10.28 2.39 0.64
N GLN A 268 -9.95 2.34 1.92
CA GLN A 268 -10.02 3.46 2.85
C GLN A 268 -8.79 3.49 3.75
N ILE A 269 -8.33 4.68 4.12
CA ILE A 269 -7.39 4.90 5.21
C ILE A 269 -8.06 5.81 6.24
N GLU A 270 -8.08 5.37 7.49
CA GLU A 270 -8.52 6.15 8.65
C GLU A 270 -7.32 6.54 9.53
N PHE A 271 -7.17 7.83 9.79
CA PHE A 271 -6.04 8.37 10.55
C PHE A 271 -6.35 8.43 12.05
N ALA A 272 -5.58 7.69 12.87
CA ALA A 272 -5.81 7.57 14.32
C ALA A 272 -5.98 8.91 15.06
N LYS A 273 -5.15 9.90 14.71
CA LYS A 273 -5.09 11.18 15.43
C LYS A 273 -6.23 12.13 15.11
N THR A 274 -6.73 12.08 13.87
CA THR A 274 -7.69 13.08 13.37
C THR A 274 -9.07 12.48 13.10
N GLY A 275 -9.17 11.16 13.00
CA GLY A 275 -10.37 10.47 12.49
C GLY A 275 -10.66 10.77 11.02
N LYS A 276 -9.80 11.54 10.33
CA LYS A 276 -9.96 11.81 8.90
C LYS A 276 -9.88 10.49 8.14
N LYS A 277 -10.70 10.38 7.09
CA LYS A 277 -10.69 9.26 6.15
C LYS A 277 -10.30 9.75 4.76
N ILE A 278 -9.52 8.95 4.05
CA ILE A 278 -9.32 9.07 2.59
C ILE A 278 -9.70 7.75 1.93
N THR A 279 -10.17 7.81 0.70
CA THR A 279 -10.70 6.65 -0.03
C THR A 279 -10.24 6.65 -1.48
N GLY A 280 -10.17 5.47 -2.06
CA GLY A 280 -9.96 5.28 -3.49
C GLY A 280 -10.71 4.08 -4.05
N VAL A 281 -10.84 4.03 -5.37
CA VAL A 281 -11.41 2.90 -6.14
C VAL A 281 -10.33 2.06 -6.80
N ILE A 282 -10.68 0.82 -7.14
CA ILE A 282 -9.86 -0.01 -8.03
C ILE A 282 -10.18 0.33 -9.48
N GLU A 283 -9.16 0.79 -10.21
CA GLU A 283 -9.30 1.44 -11.52
C GLU A 283 -9.86 0.51 -12.60
N SER A 284 -9.61 -0.79 -12.52
CA SER A 284 -10.03 -1.74 -13.55
C SER A 284 -10.13 -3.19 -13.04
N PRO A 285 -10.92 -4.05 -13.71
CA PRO A 285 -10.91 -5.50 -13.48
C PRO A 285 -9.54 -6.15 -13.66
N ASP A 286 -8.67 -5.57 -14.49
CA ASP A 286 -7.30 -6.03 -14.71
C ASP A 286 -6.39 -5.71 -13.52
N THR A 287 -6.54 -4.53 -12.93
CA THR A 287 -5.87 -4.18 -11.67
C THR A 287 -6.27 -5.16 -10.58
N GLN A 288 -7.57 -5.46 -10.46
CA GLN A 288 -8.05 -6.46 -9.51
C GLN A 288 -7.47 -7.86 -9.78
N PHE A 289 -7.52 -8.32 -11.04
CA PHE A 289 -6.92 -9.59 -11.43
C PHE A 289 -5.46 -9.68 -11.00
N SER A 290 -4.70 -8.60 -11.20
CA SER A 290 -3.28 -8.51 -10.82
C SER A 290 -3.09 -8.65 -9.30
N VAL A 291 -3.96 -8.04 -8.48
CA VAL A 291 -3.91 -8.17 -7.02
C VAL A 291 -4.20 -9.61 -6.57
N ASN A 292 -5.27 -10.22 -7.09
CA ASN A 292 -5.60 -11.61 -6.78
C ASN A 292 -4.47 -12.55 -7.21
N LYS A 293 -3.88 -12.29 -8.38
CA LYS A 293 -2.72 -13.04 -8.88
C LYS A 293 -1.51 -12.91 -7.95
N LEU A 294 -1.19 -11.71 -7.46
CA LEU A 294 -0.10 -11.54 -6.49
C LEU A 294 -0.37 -12.34 -5.21
N ALA A 295 -1.58 -12.25 -4.65
CA ALA A 295 -1.94 -13.00 -3.44
C ALA A 295 -1.84 -14.52 -3.66
N LYS A 296 -2.27 -15.01 -4.84
CA LYS A 296 -2.15 -16.41 -5.22
C LYS A 296 -0.69 -16.87 -5.35
N GLU A 297 0.11 -16.13 -6.11
CA GLU A 297 1.52 -16.47 -6.32
C GLU A 297 2.33 -16.35 -5.03
N TYR A 298 2.00 -15.40 -4.16
CA TYR A 298 2.54 -15.32 -2.82
C TYR A 298 2.25 -16.59 -2.01
N TYR A 299 0.98 -16.99 -1.96
CA TYR A 299 0.56 -18.20 -1.25
C TYR A 299 1.28 -19.44 -1.77
N ASP A 300 1.30 -19.64 -3.09
CA ASP A 300 1.97 -20.79 -3.71
C ASP A 300 3.48 -20.79 -3.42
N LEU A 301 4.11 -19.62 -3.41
CA LEU A 301 5.53 -19.46 -3.12
C LEU A 301 5.86 -19.78 -1.66
N VAL A 302 5.06 -19.30 -0.71
CA VAL A 302 5.25 -19.61 0.70
C VAL A 302 5.10 -21.11 0.98
N GLN A 303 4.06 -21.74 0.43
CA GLN A 303 3.83 -23.19 0.54
C GLN A 303 5.00 -24.01 -0.02
N ARG A 304 5.64 -23.52 -1.09
CA ARG A 304 6.77 -24.20 -1.73
C ARG A 304 8.09 -23.99 -0.99
N GLU A 305 8.35 -22.76 -0.54
CA GLU A 305 9.68 -22.35 -0.09
C GLU A 305 9.88 -22.46 1.42
N ILE A 306 8.82 -22.27 2.22
CA ILE A 306 8.88 -22.27 3.68
C ILE A 306 8.57 -23.67 4.21
N THR A 307 9.57 -24.29 4.82
CA THR A 307 9.42 -25.61 5.45
C THR A 307 8.48 -25.53 6.66
N ASP A 308 7.60 -26.52 6.80
CA ASP A 308 6.61 -26.61 7.88
C ASP A 308 5.75 -25.35 8.05
N TYR A 309 5.42 -24.70 6.95
CA TYR A 309 4.65 -23.46 6.95
C TYR A 309 3.33 -23.57 7.74
N GLN A 310 3.17 -22.69 8.74
CA GLN A 310 1.98 -22.56 9.57
C GLN A 310 1.43 -21.13 9.47
N PRO A 311 0.36 -20.88 8.68
CA PRO A 311 -0.24 -19.56 8.61
C PRO A 311 -0.92 -19.19 9.93
N LEU A 312 -0.97 -17.91 10.24
CA LEU A 312 -1.69 -17.41 11.40
C LEU A 312 -3.20 -17.59 11.18
N THR A 313 -3.92 -18.18 12.13
CA THR A 313 -5.38 -18.45 11.99
C THR A 313 -6.27 -17.37 12.61
N GLY A 314 -5.70 -16.44 13.38
CA GLY A 314 -6.42 -15.33 13.97
C GLY A 314 -5.46 -14.26 14.48
N LYS A 315 -5.88 -13.00 14.43
CA LYS A 315 -5.12 -11.92 15.06
C LYS A 315 -5.20 -12.14 16.57
N GLN A 316 -4.06 -12.25 17.24
CA GLN A 316 -4.05 -12.12 18.70
C GLN A 316 -4.62 -10.73 18.99
N LYS A 317 -5.82 -10.68 19.61
CA LYS A 317 -6.27 -9.43 20.20
C LYS A 317 -5.18 -9.01 21.17
N ASN A 318 -4.56 -7.87 20.93
CA ASN A 318 -3.71 -7.31 21.97
C ASN A 318 -4.62 -7.13 23.19
N PRO A 319 -4.14 -7.34 24.42
CA PRO A 319 -4.90 -6.99 25.62
C PRO A 319 -5.39 -5.53 25.63
N SER A 320 -4.87 -4.69 24.73
CA SER A 320 -5.28 -3.30 24.47
C SER A 320 -6.54 -3.15 23.59
N ASP A 321 -7.10 -4.23 23.02
CA ASP A 321 -8.34 -4.20 22.23
C ASP A 321 -9.61 -4.32 23.09
N THR A 322 -9.48 -4.33 24.42
CA THR A 322 -10.56 -3.83 25.27
C THR A 322 -10.60 -2.33 25.10
N ASN A 323 -11.69 -1.83 24.53
CA ASN A 323 -12.08 -0.42 24.52
C ASN A 323 -11.47 0.31 25.76
N PRO A 324 -10.63 1.36 25.64
CA PRO A 324 -10.09 2.04 26.82
C PRO A 324 -11.19 2.66 27.72
N GLU A 325 -12.44 2.65 27.27
CA GLU A 325 -13.64 2.91 28.05
C GLU A 325 -14.11 1.73 28.94
N SER A 326 -13.43 0.58 28.94
CA SER A 326 -13.77 -0.59 29.75
C SER A 326 -12.63 -1.11 30.64
N GLU A 327 -11.49 -0.42 30.69
CA GLU A 327 -10.44 -0.77 31.65
C GLU A 327 -10.77 -0.19 33.03
N GLU A 328 -10.79 -1.08 34.03
CA GLU A 328 -10.96 -0.70 35.42
C GLU A 328 -9.89 0.34 35.81
N CYS A 329 -10.33 1.42 36.43
CA CYS A 329 -9.46 2.52 36.83
C CYS A 329 -9.78 2.87 38.28
N TYR A 330 -8.77 3.34 39.01
CA TYR A 330 -8.89 3.60 40.42
C TYR A 330 -8.70 5.08 40.70
N VAL A 331 -9.49 5.64 41.61
CA VAL A 331 -9.19 6.93 42.25
C VAL A 331 -8.49 6.62 43.56
N TYR A 332 -7.34 7.23 43.81
CA TYR A 332 -6.52 6.99 44.99
C TYR A 332 -6.27 8.25 45.80
N LEU A 333 -6.00 8.05 47.08
CA LEU A 333 -5.47 9.03 48.01
C LEU A 333 -4.09 8.55 48.50
N MET A 334 -3.06 9.36 48.30
CA MET A 334 -1.72 9.14 48.86
C MET A 334 -1.34 10.28 49.80
N ILE A 335 -0.39 10.06 50.69
CA ILE A 335 0.21 11.06 51.57
C ILE A 335 1.71 11.15 51.33
N ASP A 336 2.30 12.34 51.37
CA ASP A 336 3.75 12.54 51.50
C ASP A 336 4.09 12.77 52.97
N LEU A 337 4.69 11.78 53.63
CA LEU A 337 5.01 11.82 55.06
C LEU A 337 6.00 12.94 55.44
N THR A 338 6.67 13.58 54.48
CA THR A 338 7.59 14.68 54.75
C THR A 338 6.85 15.98 55.11
N ASN A 339 5.69 16.22 54.49
CA ASN A 339 4.95 17.48 54.59
C ASN A 339 3.47 17.30 54.93
N ASN A 340 3.00 16.04 55.05
CA ASN A 340 1.59 15.67 55.28
C ASN A 340 0.63 16.19 54.20
N TYR A 341 1.13 16.49 53.00
CA TYR A 341 0.27 16.80 51.86
C TYR A 341 -0.26 15.53 51.22
N HIS A 342 -1.47 15.66 50.68
CA HIS A 342 -2.23 14.54 50.16
C HIS A 342 -2.38 14.67 48.65
N LYS A 343 -2.27 13.55 47.94
CA LYS A 343 -2.44 13.48 46.49
C LYS A 343 -3.71 12.73 46.15
N ILE A 344 -4.59 13.36 45.38
CA ILE A 344 -5.79 12.73 44.83
C ILE A 344 -5.54 12.53 43.33
N GLY A 345 -5.58 11.29 42.85
CA GLY A 345 -5.35 11.04 41.42
C GLY A 345 -5.96 9.73 40.94
N ILE A 346 -5.80 9.45 39.64
CA ILE A 346 -6.28 8.20 39.03
C ILE A 346 -5.16 7.34 38.46
N SER A 347 -5.32 6.02 38.54
CA SER A 347 -4.40 5.05 37.94
C SER A 347 -5.11 3.73 37.64
N ASN A 348 -4.68 3.03 36.60
CA ASN A 348 -5.15 1.65 36.35
C ASN A 348 -4.42 0.66 37.29
N LYS A 349 -3.26 1.05 37.86
CA LYS A 349 -2.49 0.28 38.84
C LYS A 349 -1.95 1.21 39.95
N PRO A 350 -2.72 1.49 41.00
CA PRO A 350 -2.34 2.42 42.08
C PRO A 350 -1.01 2.05 42.78
N GLU A 351 -0.78 0.76 43.05
CA GLU A 351 0.45 0.26 43.67
C GLU A 351 1.70 0.53 42.81
N TYR A 352 1.58 0.39 41.49
CA TYR A 352 2.67 0.71 40.57
C TYR A 352 2.93 2.22 40.50
N ARG A 353 1.84 3.01 40.58
CA ARG A 353 1.93 4.47 40.62
C ARG A 353 2.63 4.97 41.88
N GLU A 354 2.34 4.35 43.02
CA GLU A 354 3.03 4.61 44.30
C GLU A 354 4.54 4.39 44.17
N LYS A 355 4.97 3.21 43.68
CA LYS A 355 6.40 2.90 43.46
C LYS A 355 7.09 3.89 42.53
N THR A 356 6.39 4.34 41.49
CA THR A 356 6.90 5.33 40.55
C THR A 356 7.15 6.67 41.24
N LEU A 357 6.21 7.12 42.09
CA LEU A 357 6.37 8.35 42.86
C LEU A 357 7.43 8.21 43.97
N GLN A 358 7.52 7.03 44.59
CA GLN A 358 8.55 6.71 45.58
C GLN A 358 9.97 6.74 45.01
N SER A 359 10.12 6.53 43.69
CA SER A 359 11.42 6.65 43.01
C SER A 359 11.96 8.08 43.05
N GLU A 360 11.10 9.09 43.12
CA GLU A 360 11.49 10.50 43.31
C GLU A 360 11.42 10.90 44.79
N LYS A 361 10.41 10.41 45.53
CA LYS A 361 10.15 10.74 46.94
C LYS A 361 9.71 9.49 47.72
N PRO A 362 10.64 8.79 48.39
CA PRO A 362 10.33 7.53 49.09
C PRO A 362 9.30 7.63 50.22
N THR A 363 9.00 8.85 50.69
CA THR A 363 8.05 9.14 51.78
C THR A 363 6.58 9.14 51.35
N ILE A 364 6.28 8.83 50.10
CA ILE A 364 4.90 8.79 49.59
C ILE A 364 4.29 7.41 49.89
N GLU A 365 3.13 7.40 50.56
CA GLU A 365 2.40 6.18 50.91
C GLU A 365 0.94 6.24 50.44
N MET A 366 0.41 5.09 50.00
CA MET A 366 -1.00 4.91 49.69
C MET A 366 -1.87 4.86 50.94
N LEU A 367 -2.88 5.73 51.03
CA LEU A 367 -3.86 5.70 52.12
C LEU A 367 -5.09 4.84 51.78
N CYS A 368 -5.65 5.01 50.58
CA CYS A 368 -6.80 4.24 50.09
C CYS A 368 -6.94 4.40 48.57
N ASN A 369 -7.71 3.52 47.94
CA ASN A 369 -8.12 3.65 46.55
C ASN A 369 -9.46 2.94 46.29
N LYS A 370 -10.25 3.50 45.36
CA LYS A 370 -11.55 2.97 44.92
C LYS A 370 -11.53 2.59 43.47
N ARG A 371 -12.03 1.39 43.16
CA ARG A 371 -12.14 0.87 41.80
C ARG A 371 -13.39 1.40 41.09
N PHE A 372 -13.24 1.78 39.82
CA PHE A 372 -14.32 2.19 38.93
C PHE A 372 -14.33 1.33 37.67
N PRO A 373 -15.52 1.09 37.07
CA PRO A 373 -15.65 0.24 35.87
C PRO A 373 -14.88 0.76 34.66
N ASN A 374 -14.62 2.07 34.60
CA ASN A 374 -13.83 2.66 33.54
C ASN A 374 -13.14 3.97 33.96
N ARG A 375 -12.14 4.35 33.17
CA ARG A 375 -11.36 5.58 33.35
C ARG A 375 -12.19 6.85 33.30
N LYS A 376 -13.25 6.90 32.49
CA LYS A 376 -14.10 8.09 32.36
C LYS A 376 -14.82 8.40 33.66
N ILE A 377 -15.41 7.39 34.30
CA ILE A 377 -16.06 7.51 35.62
C ILE A 377 -15.03 7.88 36.68
N ALA A 378 -13.87 7.21 36.72
CA ALA A 378 -12.79 7.54 37.66
C ALA A 378 -12.33 9.00 37.51
N ASN A 379 -12.16 9.47 36.28
CA ASN A 379 -11.75 10.85 35.99
C ASN A 379 -12.84 11.86 36.40
N SER A 380 -14.11 11.59 36.12
CA SER A 380 -15.21 12.45 36.59
C SER A 380 -15.28 12.50 38.12
N PHE A 381 -15.01 11.39 38.79
CA PHE A 381 -14.99 11.33 40.25
C PHE A 381 -13.81 12.09 40.85
N GLU A 382 -12.60 11.92 40.28
CA GLU A 382 -11.42 12.67 40.69
C GLU A 382 -11.59 14.17 40.51
N GLN A 383 -12.16 14.61 39.38
CA GLN A 383 -12.44 16.02 39.12
C GLN A 383 -13.43 16.60 40.13
N ALA A 384 -14.45 15.83 40.52
CA ALA A 384 -15.40 16.24 41.55
C ALA A 384 -14.69 16.44 42.91
N LEU A 385 -13.83 15.49 43.33
CA LEU A 385 -13.04 15.63 44.56
C LEU A 385 -12.10 16.84 44.48
N HIS A 386 -11.42 17.00 43.36
CA HIS A 386 -10.54 18.14 43.11
C HIS A 386 -11.26 19.47 43.21
N GLN A 387 -12.52 19.53 42.79
CA GLN A 387 -13.37 20.70 42.88
C GLN A 387 -13.87 20.92 44.32
N SER A 388 -14.26 19.86 45.03
CA SER A 388 -14.69 19.91 46.43
C SER A 388 -13.60 20.44 47.37
N TYR A 389 -12.33 20.12 47.10
CA TYR A 389 -11.18 20.57 47.91
C TYR A 389 -10.31 21.62 47.19
N ALA A 390 -10.90 22.38 46.25
CA ALA A 390 -10.15 23.35 45.44
C ALA A 390 -9.46 24.44 46.30
N ASP A 391 -10.06 24.83 47.42
CA ASP A 391 -9.51 25.80 48.37
C ASP A 391 -8.29 25.25 49.16
N LYS A 392 -8.12 23.92 49.20
CA LYS A 392 -6.99 23.23 49.84
C LYS A 392 -5.87 22.89 48.89
N ARG A 393 -6.05 23.17 47.59
CA ARG A 393 -5.09 22.77 46.56
C ARG A 393 -3.80 23.58 46.66
N ILE A 394 -2.68 22.88 46.78
CA ILE A 394 -1.35 23.49 46.85
C ILE A 394 -0.77 23.65 45.45
N ARG A 395 -0.59 22.53 44.73
CA ARG A 395 -0.04 22.52 43.37
C ARG A 395 -0.40 21.24 42.64
N GLY A 396 -0.98 21.37 41.46
CA GLY A 396 -1.42 20.24 40.65
C GLY A 396 -2.45 19.40 41.40
N GLU A 397 -2.13 18.12 41.62
CA GLU A 397 -3.00 17.14 42.27
C GLU A 397 -2.72 17.00 43.80
N TRP A 398 -1.98 17.94 44.40
CA TRP A 398 -1.62 17.93 45.83
C TRP A 398 -2.43 18.94 46.65
N PHE A 399 -2.90 18.51 47.82
CA PHE A 399 -3.83 19.20 48.69
C PHE A 399 -3.33 19.19 50.15
N ASN A 400 -3.62 20.26 50.89
CA ASN A 400 -3.39 20.36 52.32
C ASN A 400 -4.70 20.06 53.08
N LEU A 401 -4.95 18.77 53.32
CA LEU A 401 -6.17 18.26 53.93
C LEU A 401 -5.99 18.07 55.44
N THR A 402 -7.04 18.34 56.20
CA THR A 402 -7.13 18.03 57.63
C THR A 402 -7.44 16.56 57.87
N ASP A 403 -7.14 16.05 59.07
CA ASP A 403 -7.43 14.65 59.43
C ASP A 403 -8.90 14.27 59.24
N LYS A 404 -9.83 15.22 59.49
CA LYS A 404 -11.26 15.01 59.26
C LYS A 404 -11.58 14.80 57.78
N GLU A 405 -11.05 15.64 56.90
CA GLU A 405 -11.26 15.56 55.44
C GLU A 405 -10.59 14.30 54.86
N VAL A 406 -9.45 13.88 55.42
CA VAL A 406 -8.81 12.62 55.04
C VAL A 406 -9.69 11.42 55.40
N GLN A 407 -10.37 11.44 56.55
CA GLN A 407 -11.32 10.38 56.91
C GLN A 407 -12.55 10.38 55.99
N GLU A 408 -13.12 11.54 55.68
CA GLU A 408 -14.23 11.66 54.71
C GLU A 408 -13.85 11.09 53.32
N LEU A 409 -12.63 11.36 52.84
CA LEU A 409 -12.10 10.77 51.60
C LEU A 409 -11.88 9.26 51.72
N LYS A 410 -11.37 8.77 52.85
CA LYS A 410 -11.20 7.33 53.09
C LYS A 410 -12.54 6.59 53.05
N GLU A 411 -13.57 7.12 53.69
CA GLU A 411 -14.92 6.56 53.64
C GLU A 411 -15.48 6.54 52.21
N THR A 412 -15.26 7.63 51.48
CA THR A 412 -15.68 7.77 50.08
C THR A 412 -14.96 6.79 49.14
N LEU A 413 -13.68 6.53 49.42
CA LEU A 413 -12.79 5.73 48.56
C LEU A 413 -12.58 4.28 49.02
N THR A 414 -13.18 3.85 50.14
CA THR A 414 -13.10 2.45 50.64
C THR A 414 -14.45 1.73 50.58
N SER A 415 -15.52 2.47 50.28
CA SER A 415 -16.91 1.96 50.17
C SER A 415 -17.25 1.29 48.86
#